data_AF-A0A2D5X7I2-F1
#
_entry.id   AF-A0A2D5X7I2-F1
#
_cell.length_a   1.000
_cell.length_b   1.000
_cell.length_c   1.000
_cell.angle_alpha   90.00
_cell.angle_beta   90.00
_cell.angle_gamma   90.00
#
_symmetry.space_group_name_H-M   'P 1'
#
loop_
_entity.id
_entity.type
_entity.pdbx_description
1 polymer ?
#
loop_
_entity_poly.entity_id
_entity_poly.type
_entity_poly.pdbx_seq_one_letter_code
_entity_poly.pdbx_strand_id
1 'polypeptide(L)'
;MPSKQTSGPKPAKSVKPKKPIAPMQQRLLLTWLVWLVYRLLVLPIFISLFNPSNPDIIGGIAWYGLWLIPAFIITPVILRGRSPYMLLVSSMLTLVYLGASGVVLFTRFYGTSWTEILVYGLDFALLFAINVWLFILLKRLPSMNKVQK
;
A
#
# COMPACT_ATOMS: atom_id res chain seq x y z
N MET A 1 36.57 49.65 27.99
CA MET A 1 36.91 48.32 27.44
C MET A 1 35.75 47.36 27.73
N PRO A 2 34.98 46.87 26.74
CA PRO A 2 33.87 45.96 27.00
C PRO A 2 34.33 44.48 26.97
N SER A 3 33.99 43.70 28.01
CA SER A 3 34.31 42.28 28.12
C SER A 3 33.36 41.42 27.28
N LYS A 4 33.92 40.57 26.41
CA LYS A 4 33.21 39.58 25.58
C LYS A 4 32.38 38.60 26.43
N GLN A 5 31.09 38.53 26.14
CA GLN A 5 30.21 37.40 26.49
C GLN A 5 30.69 36.14 25.75
N THR A 6 31.09 35.11 26.49
CA THR A 6 31.25 33.75 25.98
C THR A 6 30.01 32.93 26.37
N SER A 7 28.99 32.94 25.50
CA SER A 7 27.88 32.01 25.62
C SER A 7 28.31 30.64 25.08
N GLY A 8 28.45 29.67 25.99
CA GLY A 8 28.84 28.31 25.68
C GLY A 8 27.88 27.59 24.71
N PRO A 9 28.33 26.50 24.06
CA PRO A 9 27.57 25.82 23.03
C PRO A 9 26.29 25.20 23.59
N LYS A 10 25.14 25.54 22.98
CA LYS A 10 23.82 24.98 23.28
C LYS A 10 23.86 23.44 23.21
N PRO A 11 23.24 22.72 24.17
CA PRO A 11 23.22 21.27 24.13
C PRO A 11 22.47 20.80 22.88
N ALA A 12 23.14 20.03 22.04
CA ALA A 12 22.55 19.38 20.88
C ALA A 12 21.36 18.53 21.35
N LYS A 13 20.15 18.93 20.93
CA LYS A 13 18.92 18.18 21.18
C LYS A 13 19.15 16.73 20.76
N SER A 14 19.11 15.82 21.74
CA SER A 14 19.22 14.39 21.51
C SER A 14 18.14 13.97 20.52
N VAL A 15 18.58 13.60 19.32
CA VAL A 15 17.72 13.00 18.30
C VAL A 15 17.34 11.63 18.85
N LYS A 16 16.17 11.56 19.49
CA LYS A 16 15.58 10.31 19.97
C LYS A 16 15.73 9.24 18.87
N PRO A 17 16.21 8.03 19.19
CA PRO A 17 16.44 6.99 18.20
C PRO A 17 15.09 6.71 17.53
N LYS A 18 15.01 7.06 16.24
CA LYS A 18 13.85 6.81 15.39
C LYS A 18 13.70 5.29 15.36
N LYS A 19 12.69 4.74 16.04
CA LYS A 19 12.38 3.30 16.05
C LYS A 19 12.59 2.74 14.63
N PRO A 20 13.23 1.57 14.45
CA PRO A 20 13.52 1.06 13.12
C PRO A 20 12.21 0.87 12.34
N ILE A 21 11.92 1.83 11.45
CA ILE A 21 10.78 1.82 10.52
C ILE A 21 11.06 0.85 9.35
N ALA A 22 12.34 0.55 9.11
CA ALA A 22 12.83 -0.28 8.02
C ALA A 22 12.13 -1.66 7.87
N PRO A 23 12.00 -2.50 8.91
CA PRO A 23 11.40 -3.83 8.73
C PRO A 23 9.90 -3.79 8.38
N MET A 24 9.16 -2.80 8.88
CA MET A 24 7.74 -2.65 8.56
C MET A 24 7.52 -2.11 7.15
N GLN A 25 8.38 -1.18 6.73
CA GLN A 25 8.37 -0.68 5.36
C GLN A 25 8.72 -1.78 4.35
N GLN A 26 9.67 -2.65 4.67
CA GLN A 26 9.99 -3.82 3.84
C GLN A 26 8.82 -4.78 3.71
N ARG A 27 8.09 -5.06 4.80
CA ARG A 27 6.88 -5.89 4.76
C ARG A 27 5.78 -5.27 3.91
N LEU A 28 5.54 -3.96 4.06
CA LEU A 28 4.59 -3.23 3.22
C LEU A 28 4.99 -3.34 1.73
N LEU A 29 6.25 -3.08 1.41
CA LEU A 29 6.78 -3.13 0.05
C LEU A 29 6.66 -4.53 -0.55
N LEU A 30 7.00 -5.58 0.21
CA LEU A 30 6.87 -6.95 -0.26
C LEU A 30 5.41 -7.32 -0.51
N THR A 31 4.51 -6.98 0.42
CA THR A 31 3.07 -7.22 0.25
C THR A 31 2.52 -6.43 -0.95
N TRP A 32 2.99 -5.20 -1.15
CA TRP A 32 2.63 -4.35 -2.30
C TRP A 32 3.07 -4.96 -3.63
N LEU A 33 4.32 -5.41 -3.73
CA LEU A 33 4.84 -6.07 -4.93
C LEU A 33 4.11 -7.37 -5.22
N VAL A 34 3.88 -8.20 -4.20
CA VAL A 34 3.10 -9.43 -4.34
C VAL A 34 1.70 -9.12 -4.86
N TRP A 35 1.04 -8.10 -4.33
CA TRP A 35 -0.26 -7.67 -4.81
C TRP A 35 -0.25 -7.17 -6.25
N LEU A 36 0.73 -6.35 -6.64
CA LEU A 36 0.87 -5.87 -8.02
C LEU A 36 1.01 -7.04 -9.01
N VAL A 37 1.91 -7.98 -8.71
CA VAL A 37 2.15 -9.16 -9.54
C VAL A 37 0.90 -10.05 -9.58
N TYR A 38 0.27 -10.25 -8.42
CA TYR A 38 -0.94 -11.04 -8.31
C TYR A 38 -2.06 -10.46 -9.19
N ARG A 39 -2.31 -9.15 -9.06
CA ARG A 39 -3.40 -8.49 -9.78
C ARG A 39 -3.16 -8.37 -11.28
N LEU A 40 -1.91 -8.16 -11.69
CA LEU A 40 -1.55 -7.99 -13.10
C LEU A 40 -1.47 -9.32 -13.85
N LEU A 41 -0.94 -10.38 -13.22
CA LEU A 41 -0.65 -11.64 -13.90
C LEU A 41 -1.50 -12.79 -13.37
N VAL A 42 -1.48 -13.03 -12.06
CA VAL A 42 -2.12 -14.21 -11.47
C VAL A 42 -3.64 -14.14 -11.66
N LEU A 43 -4.25 -12.99 -11.44
CA LEU A 43 -5.69 -12.78 -11.57
C LEU A 43 -6.22 -13.07 -12.98
N PRO A 44 -5.73 -12.44 -14.07
CA PRO A 44 -6.21 -12.74 -15.42
C PRO A 44 -5.88 -14.17 -15.88
N ILE A 45 -4.73 -14.72 -15.49
CA ILE A 45 -4.37 -16.11 -15.82
C ILE A 45 -5.34 -17.09 -15.14
N PHE A 46 -5.58 -16.94 -13.84
CA PHE A 46 -6.48 -17.83 -13.11
C PHE A 46 -7.92 -17.68 -13.58
N ILE A 47 -8.40 -16.46 -13.84
CA ILE A 47 -9.74 -16.27 -14.43
C ILE A 47 -9.83 -16.96 -15.79
N SER A 48 -8.84 -16.79 -16.66
CA SER A 48 -8.87 -17.43 -17.97
C SER A 48 -8.90 -18.96 -17.88
N LEU A 49 -8.13 -19.54 -16.97
CA LEU A 49 -8.06 -21.00 -16.77
C LEU A 49 -9.31 -21.59 -16.11
N PHE A 50 -9.91 -20.88 -15.15
CA PHE A 50 -10.99 -21.43 -14.32
C PHE A 50 -12.39 -20.98 -14.76
N ASN A 51 -12.49 -19.95 -15.60
CA ASN A 51 -13.77 -19.50 -16.12
C ASN A 51 -14.12 -20.27 -17.41
N PRO A 52 -15.31 -20.89 -17.52
CA PRO A 52 -15.72 -21.64 -18.71
C PRO A 52 -15.69 -20.83 -20.01
N SER A 53 -15.87 -19.51 -19.92
CA SER A 53 -15.80 -18.60 -21.06
C SER A 53 -14.39 -18.37 -21.58
N ASN A 54 -13.35 -18.86 -20.88
CA ASN A 54 -11.93 -18.73 -21.24
C ASN A 54 -11.57 -17.34 -21.80
N PRO A 55 -11.80 -16.27 -21.02
CA PRO A 55 -11.55 -14.91 -21.50
C PRO A 55 -10.08 -14.73 -21.87
N ASP A 56 -9.85 -13.90 -22.90
CA ASP A 56 -8.49 -13.63 -23.39
C ASP A 56 -7.60 -13.05 -22.27
N ILE A 57 -6.47 -13.72 -22.05
CA ILE A 57 -5.51 -13.36 -21.00
C ILE A 57 -4.91 -11.99 -21.29
N ILE A 58 -4.62 -11.69 -22.56
CA ILE A 58 -3.98 -10.42 -22.96
C ILE A 58 -4.94 -9.26 -22.70
N GLY A 59 -6.22 -9.40 -23.07
CA GLY A 59 -7.27 -8.44 -22.73
C GLY A 59 -7.42 -8.25 -21.22
N GLY A 60 -7.38 -9.33 -20.44
CA GLY A 60 -7.39 -9.28 -18.98
C GLY A 60 -6.20 -8.49 -18.41
N ILE A 61 -4.97 -8.81 -18.83
CA ILE A 61 -3.74 -8.12 -18.40
C ILE A 61 -3.81 -6.63 -18.77
N ALA A 62 -4.24 -6.29 -19.99
CA ALA A 62 -4.38 -4.91 -20.43
C ALA A 62 -5.39 -4.14 -19.56
N TRP A 63 -6.54 -4.76 -19.26
CA TRP A 63 -7.57 -4.18 -18.41
C TRP A 63 -7.07 -3.94 -16.97
N TYR A 64 -6.49 -4.97 -16.34
CA TYR A 64 -5.94 -4.84 -15.00
C TYR A 64 -4.76 -3.87 -14.95
N GLY A 65 -3.91 -3.85 -16.00
CA GLY A 65 -2.81 -2.90 -16.15
C GLY A 65 -3.28 -1.45 -16.21
N LEU A 66 -4.36 -1.17 -16.95
CA LEU A 66 -4.96 0.16 -17.01
C LEU A 66 -5.49 0.60 -15.64
N TRP A 67 -6.15 -0.31 -14.92
CA TRP A 67 -6.61 -0.05 -13.56
C TRP A 67 -5.48 0.09 -12.53
N LEU A 68 -4.29 -0.43 -12.81
CA LEU A 68 -3.13 -0.34 -11.93
C LEU A 68 -2.30 0.94 -12.12
N ILE A 69 -2.61 1.79 -13.11
CA ILE A 69 -1.87 3.05 -13.36
C ILE A 69 -1.73 3.91 -12.08
N PRO A 70 -2.80 4.20 -11.31
CA PRO A 70 -2.66 4.96 -10.06
C PRO A 70 -1.74 4.28 -9.04
N ALA A 71 -1.78 2.95 -8.96
CA ALA A 71 -0.91 2.18 -8.08
C ALA A 71 0.56 2.25 -8.52
N PHE A 72 0.85 2.20 -9.83
CA PHE A 72 2.21 2.36 -10.34
C PHE A 72 2.78 3.76 -10.04
N ILE A 73 1.96 4.81 -10.15
CA ILE A 73 2.36 6.18 -9.80
C ILE A 73 2.74 6.29 -8.31
N ILE A 74 2.04 5.57 -7.43
CA ILE A 74 2.27 5.57 -5.98
C ILE A 74 3.37 4.57 -5.55
N THR A 75 3.76 3.62 -6.40
CA THR A 75 4.83 2.65 -6.10
C THR A 75 6.18 3.27 -5.66
N PRO A 76 6.75 4.31 -6.32
CA PRO A 76 7.98 4.96 -5.85
C PRO A 76 7.85 5.60 -4.45
N VAL A 77 6.63 5.96 -4.07
CA VAL A 77 6.33 6.53 -2.76
C VAL A 77 6.37 5.44 -1.69
N ILE A 78 5.71 4.29 -1.96
CA ILE A 78 5.75 3.11 -1.08
C ILE A 78 7.21 2.66 -0.89
N LEU A 79 8.00 2.67 -1.96
CA LEU A 79 9.44 2.37 -1.94
C LEU A 79 10.23 3.34 -1.04
N ARG A 80 9.97 4.66 -1.14
CA ARG A 80 10.69 5.68 -0.36
C ARG A 80 10.22 5.80 1.10
N GLY A 81 8.93 5.61 1.39
CA GLY A 81 8.34 5.54 2.74
C GLY A 81 8.59 6.74 3.68
N ARG A 82 9.05 7.89 3.15
CA ARG A 82 9.50 9.03 3.98
C ARG A 82 8.40 10.06 4.28
N SER A 83 7.28 10.07 3.53
CA SER A 83 6.25 11.10 3.65
C SER A 83 4.96 10.55 4.30
N PRO A 84 4.57 11.03 5.50
CA PRO A 84 3.31 10.66 6.14
C PRO A 84 2.08 10.98 5.27
N TYR A 85 2.07 12.13 4.61
CA TYR A 85 0.97 12.54 3.72
C TYR A 85 0.79 11.55 2.58
N MET A 86 1.88 11.12 1.96
CA MET A 86 1.80 10.22 0.83
C MET A 86 1.40 8.79 1.24
N LEU A 87 1.76 8.34 2.45
CA LEU A 87 1.25 7.06 2.99
C LEU A 87 -0.26 7.12 3.25
N LEU A 88 -0.79 8.28 3.65
CA LEU A 88 -2.23 8.48 3.82
C LEU A 88 -2.94 8.42 2.47
N VAL A 89 -2.44 9.13 1.45
CA VAL A 89 -2.96 9.05 0.08
C VAL A 89 -2.90 7.61 -0.45
N SER A 90 -1.79 6.90 -0.20
CA SER A 90 -1.65 5.50 -0.59
C SER A 90 -2.72 4.63 0.09
N SER A 91 -3.02 4.86 1.37
CA SER A 91 -4.05 4.14 2.09
C SER A 91 -5.44 4.43 1.55
N MET A 92 -5.76 5.70 1.25
CA MET A 92 -7.03 6.07 0.62
C MET A 92 -7.20 5.36 -0.72
N LEU A 93 -6.15 5.34 -1.55
CA LEU A 93 -6.17 4.64 -2.83
C LEU A 93 -6.40 3.13 -2.63
N THR A 94 -5.66 2.49 -1.72
CA THR A 94 -5.81 1.05 -1.47
C THR A 94 -7.17 0.69 -0.88
N LEU A 95 -7.83 1.59 -0.16
CA LEU A 95 -9.21 1.40 0.29
C LEU A 95 -10.19 1.41 -0.90
N VAL A 96 -9.97 2.25 -1.91
CA VAL A 96 -10.78 2.23 -3.14
C VAL A 96 -10.61 0.90 -3.87
N TYR A 97 -9.38 0.41 -4.03
CA TYR A 97 -9.12 -0.91 -4.61
C TYR A 97 -9.73 -2.04 -3.78
N LEU A 98 -9.66 -1.95 -2.44
CA LEU A 98 -10.27 -2.92 -1.54
C LEU A 98 -11.78 -2.94 -1.68
N GLY A 99 -12.42 -1.78 -1.79
CA GLY A 99 -13.86 -1.66 -2.04
C GLY A 99 -14.26 -2.29 -3.37
N ALA A 100 -13.55 -1.96 -4.46
CA ALA A 100 -13.80 -2.55 -5.78
C ALA A 100 -13.61 -4.08 -5.78
N SER A 101 -12.54 -4.56 -5.14
CA SER A 101 -12.27 -6.00 -4.99
C SER A 101 -13.36 -6.69 -4.15
N GLY A 102 -13.81 -6.05 -3.07
CA GLY A 102 -14.89 -6.54 -2.21
C GLY A 102 -16.20 -6.69 -2.96
N VAL A 103 -16.60 -5.70 -3.76
CA VAL A 103 -17.82 -5.78 -4.59
C VAL A 103 -17.75 -6.97 -5.54
N VAL A 104 -16.62 -7.17 -6.23
CA VAL A 104 -16.44 -8.32 -7.15
C VAL A 104 -16.44 -9.64 -6.40
N LEU A 105 -15.80 -9.71 -5.22
CA LEU A 105 -15.81 -10.91 -4.39
C LEU A 105 -17.24 -11.27 -3.96
N PHE A 106 -18.04 -10.30 -3.51
CA PHE A 106 -19.43 -10.52 -3.13
C PHE A 106 -20.28 -10.99 -4.32
N THR A 107 -20.10 -10.43 -5.51
CA THR A 107 -20.87 -10.88 -6.70
C THR A 107 -20.53 -12.33 -7.06
N ARG A 108 -19.24 -12.73 -6.93
CA ARG A 108 -18.83 -14.13 -7.16
C ARG A 108 -19.29 -15.09 -6.06
N PHE A 109 -19.44 -14.61 -4.83
CA PHE A 109 -20.00 -15.38 -3.73
C PHE A 109 -21.43 -15.83 -4.04
N TYR A 110 -22.27 -14.95 -4.60
CA TYR A 110 -23.62 -15.30 -5.04
C TYR A 110 -23.63 -16.16 -6.32
N GLY A 111 -22.57 -16.08 -7.15
CA GLY A 111 -22.43 -16.87 -8.38
C GLY A 111 -22.03 -18.34 -8.18
N THR A 112 -21.75 -18.78 -6.95
CA THR A 112 -21.35 -20.17 -6.60
C THR A 112 -20.05 -20.67 -7.27
N SER A 113 -19.23 -19.77 -7.82
CA SER A 113 -17.93 -20.12 -8.39
C SER A 113 -16.83 -20.18 -7.32
N TRP A 114 -16.69 -21.32 -6.64
CA TRP A 114 -15.74 -21.51 -5.54
C TRP A 114 -14.30 -21.07 -5.88
N THR A 115 -13.82 -21.39 -7.08
CA THR A 115 -12.46 -21.02 -7.52
C THR A 115 -12.29 -19.52 -7.70
N GLU A 116 -13.29 -18.84 -8.27
CA GLU A 116 -13.26 -17.38 -8.43
C GLU A 116 -13.31 -16.68 -7.06
N ILE A 117 -14.11 -17.20 -6.13
CA ILE A 117 -14.17 -16.70 -4.75
C ILE A 117 -12.80 -16.76 -4.08
N LEU A 118 -12.05 -17.85 -4.25
CA LEU A 118 -10.70 -17.96 -3.70
C LEU A 118 -9.73 -16.97 -4.34
N VAL A 119 -9.77 -16.83 -5.67
CA VAL A 119 -8.87 -15.92 -6.41
C VAL A 119 -9.11 -14.46 -6.03
N TYR A 120 -10.38 -14.02 -5.99
CA TYR A 120 -10.74 -12.67 -5.56
C TYR A 120 -10.60 -12.47 -4.05
N GLY A 121 -10.81 -13.51 -3.24
CA GLY A 121 -10.61 -13.50 -1.80
C GLY A 121 -9.15 -13.25 -1.42
N LEU A 122 -8.21 -13.82 -2.20
CA LEU A 122 -6.79 -13.58 -2.01
C LEU A 122 -6.39 -12.14 -2.42
N ASP A 123 -6.94 -11.60 -3.52
CA ASP A 123 -6.74 -10.18 -3.89
C ASP A 123 -7.25 -9.24 -2.79
N PHE A 124 -8.43 -9.53 -2.25
CA PHE A 124 -9.02 -8.78 -1.14
C PHE A 124 -8.14 -8.85 0.12
N ALA A 125 -7.67 -10.05 0.49
CA ALA A 125 -6.81 -10.25 1.66
C ALA A 125 -5.46 -9.52 1.52
N LEU A 126 -4.85 -9.51 0.32
CA LEU A 126 -3.63 -8.76 0.03
C LEU A 126 -3.84 -7.25 0.21
N LEU A 127 -4.91 -6.71 -0.35
CA LEU A 127 -5.27 -5.29 -0.20
C LEU A 127 -5.55 -4.91 1.27
N PHE A 128 -6.20 -5.81 2.01
CA PHE A 128 -6.45 -5.61 3.43
C PHE A 128 -5.14 -5.57 4.22
N ALA A 129 -4.22 -6.53 3.96
CA ALA A 129 -2.91 -6.56 4.58
C ALA A 129 -2.09 -5.28 4.29
N ILE A 130 -2.09 -4.81 3.04
CA ILE A 130 -1.44 -3.54 2.65
C ILE A 130 -1.99 -2.37 3.46
N ASN A 131 -3.32 -2.25 3.57
CA ASN A 131 -3.95 -1.20 4.36
C ASN A 131 -3.59 -1.28 5.84
N VAL A 132 -3.56 -2.49 6.43
CA VAL A 132 -3.13 -2.69 7.83
C VAL A 132 -1.69 -2.20 8.03
N TRP A 133 -0.76 -2.57 7.14
CA TRP A 133 0.63 -2.10 7.20
C TRP A 133 0.74 -0.57 7.07
N LEU A 134 0.00 0.03 6.12
CA LEU A 134 -0.06 1.48 5.93
C LEU A 134 -0.56 2.20 7.19
N PHE A 135 -1.62 1.70 7.81
CA PHE A 135 -2.19 2.29 9.02
C PHE A 135 -1.25 2.19 10.22
N ILE A 136 -0.56 1.05 10.38
CA ILE A 136 0.45 0.85 11.42
C ILE A 136 1.63 1.82 11.21
N LEU A 137 2.07 2.02 9.97
CA LEU A 137 3.15 2.96 9.64
C LEU A 137 2.73 4.42 9.91
N LEU A 138 1.50 4.79 9.53
CA LEU A 138 0.94 6.12 9.81
C LEU A 138 0.89 6.42 11.31
N LYS A 139 0.44 5.45 12.15
CA LYS A 139 0.44 5.59 13.61
C LYS A 139 1.83 5.77 14.23
N ARG A 140 2.89 5.36 13.53
CA ARG A 140 4.28 5.42 14.02
C ARG A 140 5.04 6.68 13.59
N LEU A 141 4.50 7.45 12.65
CA LEU A 141 5.12 8.69 12.19
C LEU A 141 4.80 9.84 13.17
N PRO A 142 5.74 10.79 13.37
CA PRO A 142 5.51 11.92 14.25
C PRO A 142 4.27 12.71 13.76
N SER A 143 3.36 13.01 14.68
CA SER A 143 2.15 13.79 14.40
C SER A 143 2.51 15.08 13.66
N MET A 144 1.79 15.33 12.56
CA MET A 144 1.99 16.50 11.69
C MET A 144 1.64 17.83 12.38
N ASN A 145 1.09 17.80 13.59
CA ASN A 145 0.93 18.98 14.44
C ASN A 145 2.25 19.37 15.10
N LYS A 146 3.17 19.96 14.33
CA LYS A 146 4.08 20.94 14.90
C LYS A 146 3.40 22.30 14.81
N VAL A 147 2.50 22.56 15.77
CA VAL A 147 2.12 23.92 16.12
C VAL A 147 3.44 24.62 16.47
N GLN A 148 3.88 25.54 15.60
CA GLN A 148 4.91 26.49 15.97
C GLN A 148 4.34 27.29 17.14
N LYS A 149 4.83 27.00 18.35
CA LYS A 149 4.73 27.91 19.48
C LYS A 149 5.98 28.78 19.49
#